data_AF-A0A8S4RJH4-F1
#
_entry.id   AF-A0A8S4RJH4-F1
#
_cell.length_a   1.000
_cell.length_b   1.000
_cell.length_c   1.000
_cell.angle_alpha   90.00
_cell.angle_beta   90.00
_cell.angle_gamma   90.00
#
_symmetry.space_group_name_H-M   'P 1'
#
loop_
_entity.id
_entity.type
_entity.pdbx_description
1 polymer ?
#
loop_
_entity_poly.entity_id
_entity_poly.type
_entity_poly.pdbx_seq_one_letter_code
_entity_poly.pdbx_strand_id
1 'polypeptide(L)'
;MSSSGRLSADMMMMIRRCVVQSVFRSRELLLIIKKRKVKYLDHVLGHGQYQLLQLIMMGKVEGKRSDGRSKTSWLCNIREWNNIVSVETLFRLAQDREKFAELTANLQ
;
A
#
# COMPACT_ATOMS: atom_id res chain seq x y z
N MET A 1 19.17 21.74 45.16
CA MET A 1 18.47 21.72 43.85
C MET A 1 19.38 21.06 42.83
N SER A 2 18.79 20.37 41.85
CA SER A 2 19.44 19.64 40.73
C SER A 2 19.72 18.14 40.93
N SER A 3 18.65 17.35 40.97
CA SER A 3 18.67 15.95 40.51
C SER A 3 18.15 15.92 39.06
N SER A 4 19.04 16.16 38.10
CA SER A 4 18.75 16.11 36.67
C SER A 4 19.28 14.80 36.07
N GLY A 5 18.37 14.03 35.45
CA GLY A 5 18.57 13.67 34.06
C GLY A 5 19.30 12.38 33.68
N ARG A 6 19.17 11.27 34.43
CA ARG A 6 19.49 9.93 33.87
C ARG A 6 18.36 8.94 34.09
N LEU A 7 17.68 8.61 33.00
CA LEU A 7 16.76 7.48 32.95
C LEU A 7 17.56 6.21 33.27
N SER A 8 17.06 5.37 34.19
CA SER A 8 17.68 4.09 34.55
C SER A 8 17.94 3.24 33.30
N ALA A 9 19.02 2.45 33.30
CA ALA A 9 19.34 1.53 32.20
C ALA A 9 18.16 0.58 31.87
N ASP A 10 17.38 0.20 32.89
CA ASP A 10 16.17 -0.64 32.73
C ASP A 10 15.05 0.10 31.98
N MET A 11 14.87 1.40 32.28
CA MET A 11 13.92 2.26 31.57
C MET A 11 14.33 2.43 30.10
N MET A 12 15.62 2.61 29.83
CA MET A 12 16.18 2.69 28.47
C MET A 12 15.99 1.36 27.71
N MET A 13 16.24 0.21 28.35
CA MET A 13 16.01 -1.10 27.75
C MET A 13 14.53 -1.36 27.46
N MET A 14 13.63 -0.95 28.36
CA MET A 14 12.18 -1.06 28.18
C MET A 14 11.67 -0.19 27.03
N ILE A 15 12.11 1.08 26.96
CA ILE A 15 11.75 1.97 25.84
C ILE A 15 12.24 1.38 24.51
N ARG A 16 13.50 0.91 24.46
CA ARG A 16 14.07 0.30 23.26
C ARG A 16 13.25 -0.90 22.79
N ARG A 17 12.84 -1.77 23.71
CA ARG A 17 11.98 -2.92 23.42
C ARG A 17 10.60 -2.51 22.90
N CYS A 18 9.97 -1.52 23.53
CA CYS A 18 8.65 -1.01 23.11
C CYS A 18 8.69 -0.39 21.70
N VAL A 19 9.73 0.38 21.39
CA VAL A 19 9.91 0.97 20.05
C VAL A 19 10.07 -0.11 18.99
N VAL A 20 10.92 -1.12 19.23
CA VAL A 20 11.12 -2.23 18.29
C VAL A 20 9.81 -3.00 18.07
N GLN A 21 9.07 -3.31 19.14
CA GLN A 21 7.80 -4.02 19.06
C GLN A 21 6.75 -3.23 18.26
N SER A 22 6.67 -1.91 18.47
CA SER A 22 5.73 -1.02 17.77
C SER A 22 6.06 -0.92 16.28
N VAL A 23 7.35 -0.74 15.94
CA VAL A 23 7.81 -0.71 14.55
C VAL A 23 7.52 -2.04 13.86
N PHE A 24 7.77 -3.16 14.53
CA PHE A 24 7.49 -4.50 13.99
C PHE A 24 6.01 -4.70 13.68
N ARG A 25 5.11 -4.41 14.63
CA ARG A 25 3.65 -4.48 14.40
C ARG A 25 3.20 -3.57 13.26
N SER A 26 3.81 -2.40 13.14
CA SER A 26 3.51 -1.46 12.06
C SER A 26 3.90 -2.02 10.69
N ARG A 27 5.00 -2.80 10.60
CA ARG A 27 5.43 -3.48 9.37
C ARG A 27 4.47 -4.60 8.97
N GLU A 28 4.03 -5.43 9.93
CA GLU A 28 3.03 -6.48 9.68
C GLU A 28 1.72 -5.89 9.17
N LEU A 29 1.25 -4.81 9.81
CA LEU A 29 0.05 -4.12 9.39
C LEU A 29 0.19 -3.53 7.98
N LEU A 30 1.34 -2.92 7.68
CA LEU A 30 1.63 -2.37 6.36
C LEU A 30 1.63 -3.46 5.27
N LEU A 31 2.22 -4.63 5.55
CA LEU A 31 2.16 -5.80 4.68
C LEU A 31 0.72 -6.26 4.42
N ILE A 32 -0.11 -6.34 5.46
CA ILE A 32 -1.53 -6.70 5.33
C ILE A 32 -2.27 -5.68 4.45
N ILE A 33 -2.03 -4.39 4.66
CA ILE A 33 -2.63 -3.31 3.87
C ILE A 33 -2.21 -3.41 2.41
N LYS A 34 -0.92 -3.63 2.13
CA LYS A 34 -0.40 -3.81 0.76
C LYS A 34 -1.09 -4.97 0.06
N LYS A 35 -1.12 -6.15 0.70
CA LYS A 35 -1.77 -7.35 0.15
C LYS A 35 -3.25 -7.14 -0.14
N ARG A 36 -4.00 -6.53 0.78
CA ARG A 36 -5.43 -6.25 0.59
C ARG A 36 -5.67 -5.29 -0.58
N LYS A 37 -4.87 -4.24 -0.69
CA LYS A 37 -4.98 -3.27 -1.79
C LYS A 37 -4.69 -3.92 -3.15
N VAL A 38 -3.64 -4.73 -3.26
CA VAL A 38 -3.30 -5.41 -4.51
C VAL A 38 -4.35 -6.47 -4.86
N LYS A 39 -4.78 -7.29 -3.90
CA LYS A 39 -5.83 -8.30 -4.12
C LYS A 39 -7.18 -7.68 -4.52
N TYR A 40 -7.54 -6.52 -3.98
CA TYR A 40 -8.76 -5.84 -4.40
C TYR A 40 -8.66 -5.33 -5.85
N LEU A 41 -7.47 -4.92 -6.29
CA LEU A 41 -7.24 -4.53 -7.68
C LEU A 41 -7.44 -5.72 -8.62
N ASP A 42 -6.87 -6.89 -8.28
CA ASP A 42 -7.10 -8.14 -9.00
C ASP A 42 -8.59 -8.45 -9.13
N HIS A 43 -9.30 -8.39 -8.00
CA HIS A 43 -10.73 -8.67 -7.94
C HIS A 43 -11.56 -7.71 -8.82
N VAL A 44 -11.24 -6.42 -8.81
CA VAL A 44 -11.95 -5.43 -9.63
C VAL A 44 -11.63 -5.62 -11.13
N LEU A 45 -10.38 -5.89 -11.49
CA LEU A 45 -9.96 -6.00 -12.90
C LEU A 45 -10.28 -7.37 -13.52
N GLY A 46 -10.32 -8.43 -12.72
CA GLY A 46 -10.57 -9.80 -13.17
C GLY A 46 -12.05 -10.19 -13.28
N HIS A 47 -12.97 -9.35 -12.77
CA HIS A 47 -14.40 -9.63 -12.79
C HIS A 47 -15.18 -8.57 -13.59
N GLY A 48 -15.89 -9.01 -14.64
CA GLY A 48 -16.68 -8.13 -15.53
C GLY A 48 -17.82 -7.39 -14.83
N GLN A 49 -18.28 -7.84 -13.67
CA GLN A 49 -19.32 -7.17 -12.87
C GLN A 49 -18.90 -5.77 -12.38
N TYR A 50 -17.59 -5.44 -12.41
CA TYR A 50 -17.07 -4.14 -12.00
C TYR A 50 -16.76 -3.20 -13.19
N GLN A 51 -17.35 -3.43 -14.37
CA GLN A 51 -17.05 -2.68 -15.60
C GLN A 51 -17.11 -1.15 -15.42
N LEU A 52 -18.11 -0.62 -14.71
CA LEU A 52 -18.19 0.82 -14.42
C LEU A 52 -16.99 1.31 -13.61
N LEU A 53 -16.60 0.56 -12.58
CA LEU A 53 -15.45 0.90 -11.74
C LEU A 53 -14.14 0.84 -12.55
N GLN A 54 -14.00 -0.15 -13.44
CA GLN A 54 -12.87 -0.26 -14.36
C GLN A 54 -12.79 0.96 -15.29
N LEU A 55 -13.92 1.42 -15.85
CA LEU A 55 -13.99 2.61 -16.70
C LEU A 55 -13.59 3.89 -15.95
N ILE A 56 -14.06 4.05 -14.71
CA ILE A 56 -13.68 5.18 -13.84
C ILE A 56 -12.17 5.15 -13.55
N MET A 57 -11.62 3.97 -13.24
CA MET A 57 -10.20 3.79 -12.94
C MET A 57 -9.30 4.07 -14.15
N MET A 58 -9.75 3.71 -15.35
CA MET A 58 -9.05 4.00 -16.60
C MET A 58 -9.19 5.48 -17.03
N GLY A 59 -10.01 6.28 -16.35
CA GLY A 59 -10.27 7.67 -16.72
C GLY A 59 -11.10 7.82 -18.00
N LYS A 60 -11.88 6.79 -18.37
CA LYS A 60 -12.76 6.80 -19.55
C LYS A 60 -14.11 7.47 -19.30
N VAL A 61 -14.37 7.90 -18.07
CA VAL A 61 -15.56 8.66 -17.69
C VAL A 61 -15.18 10.13 -17.62
N GLU A 62 -15.89 10.97 -18.39
CA GLU A 62 -15.68 12.41 -18.37
C GLU A 62 -16.05 13.01 -17.01
N GLY A 63 -15.13 13.77 -16.43
CA GLY A 63 -15.33 14.44 -15.15
C GLY A 63 -14.10 15.25 -14.75
N LYS A 64 -14.31 16.50 -14.34
CA LYS A 64 -13.24 17.36 -13.83
C LYS A 64 -12.90 16.91 -12.41
N ARG A 65 -11.71 16.36 -12.18
CA ARG A 65 -11.21 16.14 -10.82
C ARG A 65 -10.98 17.51 -10.18
N SER A 66 -11.43 17.69 -8.94
CA SER A 66 -11.02 18.84 -8.14
C SER A 66 -9.55 18.68 -7.73
N ASP A 67 -8.72 19.70 -7.98
CA ASP A 67 -7.27 19.73 -7.70
C ASP A 67 -6.93 19.83 -6.19
N GLY A 68 -7.64 19.09 -5.34
CA GLY A 68 -7.35 18.96 -3.92
C GLY A 68 -6.16 18.04 -3.64
N ARG A 69 -5.68 18.01 -2.39
CA ARG A 69 -4.47 17.25 -2.00
C ARG A 69 -4.71 15.74 -1.95
N SER A 70 -4.43 15.02 -3.04
CA SER A 70 -4.13 13.58 -2.98
C SER A 70 -2.63 13.38 -3.11
N LYS A 71 -1.94 13.06 -2.01
CA LYS A 71 -0.48 12.83 -2.04
C LYS A 71 -0.10 11.54 -2.80
N THR A 72 -1.01 10.56 -2.89
CA THR A 72 -0.77 9.26 -3.54
C THR A 72 -2.10 8.58 -3.81
N SER A 73 -2.41 8.25 -5.08
CA SER A 73 -3.61 7.48 -5.42
C SER A 73 -3.44 5.99 -5.09
N TRP A 74 -4.53 5.24 -5.00
CA TRP A 74 -4.47 3.78 -4.79
C TRP A 74 -3.64 3.07 -5.88
N LEU A 75 -3.83 3.44 -7.15
CA LEU A 75 -3.04 2.93 -8.28
C LEU A 75 -1.56 3.35 -8.21
N CYS A 76 -1.28 4.57 -7.75
CA CYS A 76 0.09 5.06 -7.55
C CYS A 76 0.83 4.22 -6.50
N ASN A 77 0.19 3.94 -5.36
CA ASN A 77 0.76 3.08 -4.32
C ASN A 77 1.12 1.68 -4.85
N ILE A 78 0.20 1.03 -5.57
CA ILE A 78 0.43 -0.32 -6.09
C ILE A 78 1.58 -0.33 -7.10
N ARG A 79 1.66 0.70 -7.95
CA ARG A 79 2.75 0.86 -8.90
C ARG A 79 4.10 1.05 -8.20
N GLU A 80 4.17 1.94 -7.22
CA GLU A 80 5.40 2.20 -6.45
C GLU A 80 5.89 0.94 -5.73
N TRP A 81 5.00 0.17 -5.10
CA TRP A 81 5.38 -1.06 -4.40
C TRP A 81 5.90 -2.16 -5.32
N ASN A 82 5.54 -2.13 -6.60
CA ASN A 82 5.90 -3.15 -7.60
C ASN A 82 6.87 -2.62 -8.66
N ASN A 83 7.41 -1.41 -8.50
CA ASN A 83 8.28 -0.76 -9.49
C ASN A 83 7.67 -0.66 -10.91
N ILE A 84 6.35 -0.43 -11.01
CA ILE A 84 5.65 -0.33 -12.30
C ILE A 84 5.54 1.13 -12.76
N VAL A 85 6.10 1.41 -13.93
CA VAL A 85 6.22 2.78 -14.49
C VAL A 85 4.92 3.33 -15.09
N SER A 86 3.98 2.47 -15.53
CA SER A 86 2.74 2.93 -16.15
C SER A 86 1.50 2.24 -15.56
N VAL A 87 0.35 2.95 -15.52
CA VAL A 87 -0.92 2.34 -15.09
C VAL A 87 -1.38 1.29 -16.11
N GLU A 88 -1.10 1.51 -17.40
CA GLU A 88 -1.48 0.58 -18.45
C GLU A 88 -0.77 -0.78 -18.32
N THR A 89 0.53 -0.78 -18.00
CA THR A 89 1.28 -2.00 -17.71
C THR A 89 0.66 -2.74 -16.53
N LEU A 90 0.26 -2.02 -15.48
CA LEU A 90 -0.43 -2.62 -14.32
C LEU A 90 -1.76 -3.27 -14.73
N PHE A 91 -2.55 -2.62 -15.59
CA PHE A 91 -3.82 -3.19 -16.08
C PHE A 91 -3.61 -4.43 -16.94
N ARG A 92 -2.60 -4.45 -17.82
CA ARG A 92 -2.26 -5.63 -18.62
C ARG A 92 -1.82 -6.79 -17.74
N LEU A 93 -1.00 -6.53 -16.72
CA LEU A 93 -0.58 -7.55 -15.75
C LEU A 93 -1.75 -8.12 -14.96
N ALA A 94 -2.74 -7.29 -14.61
CA ALA A 94 -3.94 -7.74 -13.90
C ALA A 94 -4.90 -8.61 -14.72
N GLN A 95 -4.73 -8.67 -16.05
CA GLN A 95 -5.47 -9.63 -16.88
C GLN A 95 -4.85 -11.03 -16.82
N ASP A 96 -3.59 -11.14 -16.42
CA ASP A 96 -2.85 -12.39 -16.29
C ASP A 96 -2.75 -12.78 -14.81
N ARG A 97 -3.57 -13.75 -14.40
CA ARG A 97 -3.67 -14.16 -12.97
C ARG A 97 -2.35 -14.67 -12.40
N GLU A 98 -1.54 -15.35 -13.21
CA GLU A 98 -0.25 -15.89 -12.74
C GLU A 98 0.73 -14.75 -12.49
N LYS A 99 0.88 -13.85 -13.47
CA LYS A 99 1.74 -12.66 -13.31
C LYS A 99 1.27 -11.75 -12.19
N PHE A 100 -0.03 -11.63 -11.97
CA PHE A 100 -0.56 -10.80 -10.89
C PHE A 100 -0.36 -11.43 -9.49
N ALA A 101 -0.39 -12.77 -9.41
CA ALA A 101 -0.02 -13.48 -8.19
C ALA A 101 1.45 -13.26 -7.82
N GLU A 102 2.36 -13.23 -8.81
CA GLU A 102 3.78 -12.90 -8.61
C GLU A 102 3.96 -11.48 -8.03
N LEU A 103 3.22 -10.49 -8.53
CA LEU A 103 3.24 -9.13 -7.97
C LEU A 103 2.84 -9.11 -6.48
N THR A 104 1.86 -9.92 -6.11
CA THR A 104 1.40 -10.01 -4.72
C THR A 104 2.45 -10.70 -3.82
N ALA A 105 3.19 -11.67 -4.37
CA ALA A 105 4.27 -12.37 -3.67
C ALA A 105 5.50 -11.49 -3.42
N ASN A 106 5.77 -10.54 -4.33
CA ASN A 106 6.92 -9.63 -4.26
C ASN A 106 6.76 -8.46 -3.26
N LEU A 107 5.61 -8.37 -2.57
CA LEU A 107 5.37 -7.33 -1.57
C LEU A 107 6.20 -7.55 -0.30
N GLN A 108 7.19 -6.68 -0.07
CA GLN A 108 8.02 -6.59 1.15
C GLN A 108 7.40 -5.76 2.27
#